data_AF-A0A948PTL2-F1
#
_entry.id   AF-A0A948PTL2-F1
#
_cell.length_a   1.000
_cell.length_b   1.000
_cell.length_c   1.000
_cell.angle_alpha   90.00
_cell.angle_beta   90.00
_cell.angle_gamma   90.00
#
_symmetry.space_group_name_H-M   'P 1'
#
loop_
_entity.id
_entity.type
_entity.pdbx_description
1 polymer ?
#
loop_
_entity_poly.entity_id
_entity_poly.type
_entity_poly.pdbx_seq_one_letter_code
_entity_poly.pdbx_strand_id
1 'polypeptide(L)'
;MKKHFIIITLLIFCSLFAVHFALAGYTLEVGLPGVDKGTEVDLVQYINYLYLFSLSLVGVAALVSLIIGGFMYMLSDTVTSKDKAKEYISGAIYGLILALAAYLILNTINPDLVNWSIILP
;
A
#
# COMPACT_ATOMS: atom_id res chain seq x y z
N MET A 1 13.15 -18.96 23.49
CA MET A 1 14.40 -18.83 22.70
C MET A 1 14.21 -19.17 21.21
N LYS A 2 13.60 -20.30 20.84
CA LYS A 2 13.41 -20.71 19.42
C LYS A 2 12.58 -19.73 18.56
N LYS A 3 11.53 -19.11 19.13
CA LYS A 3 10.67 -18.14 18.40
C LYS A 3 11.41 -16.84 18.04
N HIS A 4 12.25 -16.33 18.93
CA HIS A 4 13.07 -15.14 18.65
C HIS A 4 14.17 -15.42 17.62
N PHE A 5 14.74 -16.63 17.64
CA PHE A 5 15.71 -17.06 16.63
C PHE A 5 15.10 -17.12 15.22
N ILE A 6 13.87 -17.64 15.09
CA ILE A 6 13.15 -17.70 13.81
C ILE A 6 12.83 -16.28 13.29
N ILE A 7 12.40 -15.37 14.16
CA ILE A 7 12.08 -13.99 13.78
C ILE A 7 13.33 -13.25 13.28
N ILE A 8 14.47 -13.41 13.95
CA ILE A 8 15.74 -12.78 13.55
C ILE A 8 16.23 -13.32 12.20
N THR A 9 16.15 -14.63 11.98
CA THR A 9 16.51 -15.24 10.69
C THR A 9 15.59 -14.80 9.55
N LEU A 10 14.29 -14.67 9.81
CA LEU A 10 13.32 -14.15 8.84
C LEU A 10 13.60 -12.67 8.49
N LEU A 11 14.00 -11.86 9.48
CA LEU A 11 14.31 -10.45 9.32
C LEU A 11 15.62 -10.26 8.52
N ILE A 12 16.63 -11.09 8.77
CA ILE A 12 17.88 -11.11 8.00
C ILE A 12 17.64 -11.57 6.56
N PHE A 13 16.83 -12.60 6.35
CA PHE A 13 16.46 -13.07 5.02
C PHE A 13 15.66 -12.01 4.24
N CYS A 14 14.76 -11.29 4.91
CA CYS A 14 14.02 -10.16 4.35
C CYS A 14 14.96 -9.00 3.96
N SER A 15 15.96 -8.69 4.78
CA SER A 15 16.96 -7.66 4.50
C SER A 15 17.88 -8.03 3.33
N LEU A 16 18.32 -9.28 3.23
CA LEU A 16 19.17 -9.73 2.11
C LEU A 16 18.41 -9.79 0.78
N PHE A 17 17.13 -10.17 0.83
CA PHE A 17 16.24 -10.16 -0.33
C PHE A 17 15.96 -8.72 -0.83
N ALA A 18 15.79 -7.77 0.09
CA ALA A 18 15.58 -6.36 -0.25
C ALA A 18 16.80 -5.75 -0.97
N VAL A 19 18.04 -6.12 -0.60
CA VAL A 19 19.27 -5.61 -1.24
C VAL A 19 19.42 -6.15 -2.69
N HIS A 20 19.01 -7.40 -2.95
CA HIS A 20 19.03 -7.97 -4.30
C HIS A 20 18.02 -7.30 -5.26
N PHE A 21 16.89 -6.84 -4.74
CA PHE A 21 15.90 -6.12 -5.53
C PHE A 21 16.37 -4.74 -5.97
N ALA A 22 17.22 -4.07 -5.17
CA ALA A 22 17.62 -2.68 -5.39
C ALA A 22 18.64 -2.45 -6.55
N LEU A 23 19.26 -3.51 -7.10
CA LEU A 23 20.32 -3.38 -8.14
C LEU A 23 19.86 -3.73 -9.57
N ALA A 24 18.58 -4.04 -9.77
CA ALA A 24 18.07 -4.40 -11.10
C ALA A 24 17.47 -3.15 -11.78
N GLY A 25 18.23 -2.48 -12.65
CA GLY A 25 17.66 -1.47 -13.54
C GLY A 25 16.54 -2.07 -14.39
N TYR A 26 15.38 -1.41 -14.43
CA TYR A 26 14.18 -1.91 -15.11
C TYR A 26 13.84 -1.04 -16.32
N THR A 27 13.81 -1.66 -17.51
CA THR A 27 13.35 -1.02 -18.74
C THR A 27 11.84 -1.18 -18.90
N LEU A 28 11.12 -0.08 -19.13
CA LEU A 28 9.67 -0.09 -19.32
C LEU A 28 9.28 -0.69 -20.68
N GLU A 29 8.79 -1.93 -20.68
CA GLU A 29 8.12 -2.54 -21.85
C GLU A 29 6.73 -1.93 -22.11
N VAL A 30 6.10 -1.39 -21.05
CA VAL A 30 4.85 -0.63 -21.10
C VAL A 30 5.07 0.71 -20.41
N GLY A 31 4.77 1.78 -21.14
CA GLY A 31 4.92 3.16 -20.66
C GLY A 31 3.94 3.44 -19.54
N LEU A 32 4.43 4.11 -18.51
CA LEU A 32 3.61 4.55 -17.40
C LEU A 32 2.94 5.88 -17.77
N PRO A 33 1.75 6.19 -17.24
CA PRO A 33 1.18 7.53 -17.38
C PRO A 33 2.16 8.61 -16.88
N GLY A 34 2.68 9.43 -17.80
CA GLY A 34 3.69 10.45 -17.51
C GLY A 34 5.15 10.04 -17.74
N VAL A 35 5.41 8.80 -18.19
CA VAL A 35 6.74 8.31 -18.59
C VAL A 35 6.63 7.48 -19.87
N ASP A 36 7.28 7.95 -20.94
CA ASP A 36 7.24 7.28 -22.24
C ASP A 36 7.88 5.89 -22.23
N LYS A 37 7.39 5.02 -23.12
CA LYS A 37 7.94 3.67 -23.34
C LYS A 37 9.44 3.75 -23.68
N GLY A 38 10.25 2.85 -23.11
CA GLY A 38 11.69 2.80 -23.39
C GLY A 38 12.54 3.78 -22.59
N THR A 39 11.96 4.51 -21.64
CA THR A 39 12.72 5.31 -20.67
C THR A 39 13.27 4.40 -19.58
N GLU A 40 14.56 4.50 -19.27
CA GLU A 40 15.11 3.91 -18.05
C GLU A 40 14.52 4.64 -16.85
N VAL A 41 13.65 3.96 -16.12
CA VAL A 41 13.16 4.44 -14.84
C VAL A 41 13.87 3.70 -13.73
N ASP A 42 14.29 4.47 -12.74
CA ASP A 42 14.78 3.91 -11.51
C ASP A 42 13.66 3.13 -10.80
N LEU A 43 14.05 2.08 -10.08
CA LEU A 43 13.14 1.25 -9.29
C LEU A 43 12.32 2.09 -8.31
N VAL A 44 12.94 3.15 -7.79
CA VAL A 44 12.34 4.17 -6.93
C VAL A 44 11.08 4.77 -7.58
N GLN A 45 11.17 5.15 -8.85
CA GLN A 45 10.06 5.79 -9.56
C GLN A 45 8.95 4.77 -9.89
N TYR A 46 9.30 3.55 -10.28
CA TYR A 46 8.33 2.48 -10.52
C TYR A 46 7.52 2.12 -9.25
N ILE A 47 8.20 1.99 -8.11
CA ILE A 47 7.57 1.69 -6.82
C ILE A 47 6.63 2.81 -6.38
N ASN A 48 7.03 4.08 -6.54
CA ASN A 48 6.19 5.24 -6.24
C ASN A 48 4.86 5.17 -7.02
N TYR A 49 4.93 4.93 -8.34
CA TYR A 49 3.74 4.81 -9.17
C TYR A 49 2.84 3.64 -8.75
N LEU A 50 3.42 2.47 -8.50
CA LEU A 50 2.66 1.29 -8.06
C LEU A 50 1.98 1.56 -6.71
N TYR A 51 2.68 2.24 -5.81
CA TYR A 51 2.13 2.63 -4.52
C TYR A 51 0.95 3.60 -4.65
N LEU A 52 1.07 4.64 -5.49
CA LEU A 52 -0.02 5.58 -5.75
C LEU A 52 -1.25 4.90 -6.37
N PHE A 53 -1.03 4.02 -7.35
CA PHE A 53 -2.09 3.22 -7.95
C PHE A 53 -2.81 2.39 -6.88
N SER A 54 -2.05 1.67 -6.05
CA SER A 54 -2.59 0.85 -4.97
C SER A 54 -3.33 1.69 -3.92
N LEU A 55 -2.79 2.86 -3.55
CA LEU A 55 -3.39 3.76 -2.57
C LEU A 55 -4.74 4.29 -3.05
N SER A 56 -4.85 4.68 -4.32
CA SER A 56 -6.12 5.10 -4.92
C SER A 56 -7.17 3.97 -4.90
N LEU A 57 -6.75 2.74 -5.21
CA LEU A 57 -7.62 1.56 -5.20
C LEU A 57 -8.11 1.23 -3.78
N VAL A 58 -7.22 1.29 -2.80
CA VAL A 58 -7.57 1.08 -1.38
C VAL A 58 -8.51 2.18 -0.89
N GLY A 59 -8.28 3.45 -1.25
CA GLY A 59 -9.16 4.56 -0.88
C GLY A 59 -10.60 4.36 -1.38
N VAL A 60 -10.76 3.97 -2.64
CA VAL A 60 -12.08 3.67 -3.21
C VAL A 60 -12.71 2.45 -2.54
N ALA A 61 -11.95 1.36 -2.36
CA ALA A 61 -12.46 0.14 -1.72
C ALA A 61 -12.89 0.37 -0.26
N ALA A 62 -12.14 1.19 0.47
CA ALA A 62 -12.47 1.57 1.84
C ALA A 62 -13.75 2.41 1.90
N LEU A 63 -13.93 3.37 0.97
CA LEU A 63 -15.15 4.16 0.88
C LEU A 63 -16.37 3.28 0.63
N VAL A 64 -16.28 2.35 -0.33
CA VAL A 64 -17.38 1.40 -0.63
C VAL A 64 -17.71 0.54 0.59
N SER A 65 -16.70 0.01 1.27
CA SER A 65 -16.88 -0.82 2.46
C SER A 65 -17.52 -0.03 3.62
N LEU A 66 -17.16 1.24 3.78
CA LEU A 66 -17.73 2.13 4.79
C LEU A 66 -19.19 2.47 4.47
N ILE A 67 -19.53 2.70 3.20
CA ILE A 67 -20.92 2.91 2.76
C ILE A 67 -21.77 1.67 3.08
N ILE A 68 -21.32 0.49 2.68
CA ILE A 68 -22.05 -0.77 2.90
C ILE A 68 -22.20 -1.04 4.41
N GLY A 69 -21.13 -0.91 5.18
CA GLY A 69 -21.15 -1.09 6.63
C GLY A 69 -22.03 -0.05 7.34
N GLY A 70 -22.00 1.20 6.88
CA GLY A 70 -22.82 2.29 7.42
C GLY A 70 -24.32 2.06 7.20
N PHE A 71 -24.71 1.73 5.96
CA PHE A 71 -26.09 1.38 5.65
C PHE A 71 -26.56 0.14 6.41
N MET A 72 -25.71 -0.90 6.48
CA MET A 72 -26.04 -2.10 7.24
C MET A 72 -26.22 -1.77 8.73
N TYR A 73 -25.39 -0.90 9.32
CA TYR A 73 -25.53 -0.52 10.73
C TYR A 73 -26.83 0.25 11.00
N MET A 74 -27.21 1.17 10.12
CA MET A 74 -28.42 1.98 10.25
C MET A 74 -29.71 1.18 10.08
N LEU A 75 -29.71 0.21 9.15
CA LEU A 75 -30.89 -0.61 8.81
C LEU A 75 -30.99 -1.91 9.63
N SER A 76 -30.01 -2.19 10.49
CA SER A 76 -30.00 -3.42 11.29
C SER A 76 -30.82 -3.29 12.56
N ASP A 77 -31.91 -4.06 12.64
CA ASP A 77 -32.72 -4.22 13.86
C ASP A 77 -32.16 -5.28 14.83
N THR A 78 -31.33 -6.21 14.33
CA THR A 78 -30.76 -7.30 15.14
C THR A 78 -29.31 -7.05 15.53
N VAL A 79 -28.92 -7.58 16.69
CA VAL A 79 -27.56 -7.44 17.23
C VAL A 79 -26.51 -8.06 16.28
N THR A 80 -26.83 -9.21 15.69
CA THR A 80 -25.97 -9.93 14.75
C THR A 80 -25.65 -9.12 13.49
N SER A 81 -26.64 -8.40 12.94
CA SER A 81 -26.43 -7.58 11.74
C SER A 81 -25.61 -6.32 12.05
N LYS A 82 -25.75 -5.77 13.28
CA LYS A 82 -24.89 -4.68 13.76
C LYS A 82 -23.44 -5.12 13.95
N ASP A 83 -23.19 -6.33 14.42
CA ASP A 83 -21.84 -6.86 14.57
C ASP A 83 -21.16 -7.08 13.21
N LYS A 84 -21.89 -7.61 12.22
CA LYS A 84 -21.39 -7.69 10.84
C LYS A 84 -21.09 -6.31 10.25
N ALA A 85 -21.97 -5.33 10.47
CA ALA A 85 -21.74 -3.96 10.01
C ALA A 85 -20.45 -3.36 10.60
N LYS A 86 -20.20 -3.58 11.89
CA LYS A 86 -18.96 -3.16 12.55
C LYS A 86 -17.74 -3.88 11.98
N GLU A 87 -17.86 -5.15 11.62
CA GLU A 87 -16.78 -5.91 10.99
C GLU A 87 -16.38 -5.26 9.65
N TYR A 88 -17.35 -4.92 8.79
CA TYR A 88 -17.08 -4.19 7.54
C TYR A 88 -16.41 -2.83 7.76
N ILE A 89 -16.89 -2.03 8.72
CA ILE A 89 -16.31 -0.73 9.05
C ILE A 89 -14.88 -0.90 9.59
N SER A 90 -14.67 -1.84 10.51
CA SER A 90 -13.36 -2.11 11.09
C SER A 90 -12.36 -2.61 10.04
N GLY A 91 -12.80 -3.48 9.12
CA GLY A 91 -11.98 -3.95 8.00
C GLY A 91 -11.56 -2.80 7.07
N ALA A 92 -12.47 -1.87 6.76
CA ALA A 92 -12.14 -0.68 5.99
C ALA A 92 -11.10 0.21 6.71
N ILE A 93 -11.25 0.40 8.02
CA ILE A 93 -10.31 1.17 8.85
C ILE A 93 -8.94 0.50 8.89
N TYR A 94 -8.87 -0.82 9.10
CA TYR A 94 -7.60 -1.55 9.09
C TYR A 94 -6.92 -1.50 7.72
N GLY A 95 -7.69 -1.54 6.62
CA GLY A 95 -7.16 -1.37 5.26
C GLY A 95 -6.55 0.02 5.03
N LEU A 96 -7.21 1.08 5.49
CA LEU A 96 -6.69 2.44 5.46
C LEU A 96 -5.43 2.62 6.32
N ILE A 97 -5.44 2.07 7.54
CA ILE A 97 -4.28 2.10 8.44
C ILE A 97 -3.10 1.37 7.80
N LEU A 98 -3.32 0.22 7.16
CA LEU A 98 -2.27 -0.52 6.47
C LEU A 98 -1.67 0.30 5.31
N ALA A 99 -2.53 0.96 4.52
CA ALA A 99 -2.06 1.82 3.43
C ALA A 99 -1.25 3.02 3.94
N LEU A 100 -1.68 3.65 5.04
CA LEU A 100 -0.96 4.71 5.72
C LEU A 100 0.35 4.21 6.36
N ALA A 101 0.37 3.01 6.92
CA ALA A 101 1.59 2.41 7.45
C ALA A 101 2.61 2.18 6.33
N ALA A 102 2.16 1.73 5.16
CA ALA A 102 3.01 1.63 3.98
C ALA A 102 3.54 3.01 3.55
N TYR A 103 2.71 4.07 3.56
CA TYR A 103 3.15 5.45 3.31
C TYR A 103 4.29 5.85 4.26
N LEU A 104 4.10 5.61 5.55
CA LEU A 104 5.06 5.94 6.61
C LEU A 104 6.39 5.20 6.40
N ILE A 105 6.35 3.92 6.03
CA ILE A 105 7.56 3.14 5.75
C ILE A 105 8.30 3.72 4.53
N LEU A 106 7.59 3.99 3.43
CA LEU A 106 8.18 4.57 2.23
C LEU A 106 8.80 5.94 2.53
N ASN A 107 8.06 6.80 3.23
CA ASN A 107 8.51 8.13 3.64
C ASN A 107 9.69 8.10 4.62
N THR A 108 9.78 7.07 5.47
CA THR A 108 10.91 6.91 6.41
C THR A 108 12.18 6.43 5.71
N ILE A 109 12.04 5.56 4.70
CA ILE A 109 13.19 5.07 3.92
C ILE A 109 13.70 6.16 2.98
N ASN A 110 12.81 6.77 2.21
CA ASN A 110 13.14 7.89 1.35
C ASN A 110 11.87 8.73 1.08
N PRO A 111 11.80 9.98 1.56
CA PRO A 111 10.64 10.84 1.32
C PRO A 111 10.42 11.12 -0.17
N ASP A 112 11.44 11.04 -1.02
CA ASP A 112 11.32 11.22 -2.48
C ASP A 112 10.48 10.12 -3.16
N LEU A 113 10.29 8.97 -2.49
CA LEU A 113 9.34 7.93 -2.91
C LEU A 113 7.89 8.34 -2.76
N VAL A 114 7.64 9.48 -2.13
CA VAL A 114 6.32 10.00 -1.79
C VAL A 114 6.21 11.48 -2.15
N ASN A 115 7.33 12.12 -2.50
CA ASN A 115 7.42 13.53 -2.82
C ASN A 115 6.98 13.76 -4.27
N TRP A 116 5.95 14.58 -4.44
CA TRP A 116 5.38 14.88 -5.76
C TRP A 116 6.12 16.07 -6.34
N SER A 117 7.38 15.86 -6.76
CA SER A 117 8.08 16.86 -7.54
C SER A 117 7.57 16.81 -8.98
N ILE A 118 6.36 17.33 -9.18
CA ILE A 118 5.89 17.79 -10.49
C ILE A 118 6.76 19.00 -10.82
N ILE A 119 7.92 18.75 -11.45
CA ILE A 119 8.68 19.80 -12.12
C ILE A 119 7.81 20.20 -13.31
N LEU A 120 7.02 21.27 -13.12
CA LEU A 120 6.41 21.97 -14.23
C LEU A 120 7.55 22.59 -15.05
N PRO A 121 7.61 22.35 -16.38
CA PRO A 121 8.42 23.17 -17.26
C PRO A 121 7.93 24.63 -17.29
#